data_AF-A0A1E9AG67-F1
#
_entry.id   AF-A0A1E9AG67-F1
#
_cell.length_a   1.000
_cell.length_b   1.000
_cell.length_c   1.000
_cell.angle_alpha   90.00
_cell.angle_beta   90.00
_cell.angle_gamma   90.00
#
_symmetry.space_group_name_H-M   'P 1'
#
loop_
_entity.id
_entity.type
_entity.pdbx_description
1 polymer ?
#
loop_
_entity_poly.entity_id
_entity_poly.type
_entity_poly.pdbx_seq_one_letter_code
_entity_poly.pdbx_strand_id
1 'polypeptide(L)'
;MFTGVSEIAKKWGISERRVRILCSEGRIPNAYKEGKIWKIPSNAIKPTDERFTKPKTLLPIIDEKLAKLNTLRPLTEGEVARLLEDFMIEYTYNTNAIEGNTLTLRETDMVLRGLTIDKKPLKDHIEAVSHKEAFYFVVDLVKENRELTESLIKQIHYLVLGDKKEDRGVYRKVPVRIMGASHEPVQPYLIEPKMEELLINYKASSEHIITKLAKFHIEFEGIHPFIDGNGRTGRLLVNLELMKEGIPPIDIKFTDRIKYYEAFDEYHVKNNLSEMESLFASYVNERLDEYLGILEIK
;
A
#
# COMPACT_ATOMS: atom_id res chain seq x y z
N MET A 1 39.15 -27.94 -13.09
CA MET A 1 39.84 -27.31 -14.23
C MET A 1 39.42 -25.84 -14.28
N PHE A 2 40.33 -24.94 -14.68
CA PHE A 2 40.03 -23.52 -14.85
C PHE A 2 40.11 -23.14 -16.32
N THR A 3 39.17 -22.34 -16.77
CA THR A 3 39.04 -21.82 -18.15
C THR A 3 39.22 -20.31 -18.17
N GLY A 4 39.53 -19.78 -19.35
CA GLY A 4 39.69 -18.34 -19.55
C GLY A 4 38.38 -17.60 -19.77
N VAL A 5 38.45 -16.26 -19.72
CA VAL A 5 37.32 -15.35 -19.98
C VAL A 5 36.64 -15.63 -21.31
N SER A 6 37.42 -15.86 -22.38
CA SER A 6 36.89 -16.07 -23.74
C SER A 6 36.02 -17.32 -23.85
N GLU A 7 36.44 -18.39 -23.18
CA GLU A 7 35.74 -19.68 -23.18
C GLU A 7 34.44 -19.61 -22.37
N ILE A 8 34.47 -18.93 -21.22
CA ILE A 8 33.29 -18.67 -20.40
C ILE A 8 32.32 -17.71 -21.10
N ALA A 9 32.83 -16.68 -21.80
CA ALA A 9 32.03 -15.76 -22.60
C ALA A 9 31.24 -16.50 -23.68
N LYS A 10 31.93 -17.41 -24.39
CA LYS A 10 31.30 -18.29 -25.39
C LYS A 10 30.28 -19.26 -24.75
N LYS A 11 30.63 -19.89 -23.62
CA LYS A 11 29.73 -20.79 -22.87
C LYS A 11 28.45 -20.11 -22.40
N TRP A 12 28.53 -18.84 -22.00
CA TRP A 12 27.40 -18.10 -21.41
C TRP A 12 26.66 -17.17 -22.38
N GLY A 13 27.14 -17.06 -23.63
CA GLY A 13 26.56 -16.19 -24.65
C GLY A 13 26.61 -14.71 -24.28
N ILE A 14 27.69 -14.25 -23.62
CA ILE A 14 27.87 -12.84 -23.21
C ILE A 14 29.24 -12.33 -23.63
N SER A 15 29.44 -11.00 -23.63
CA SER A 15 30.73 -10.42 -23.99
C SER A 15 31.81 -10.73 -22.96
N GLU A 16 33.08 -10.83 -23.39
CA GLU A 16 34.22 -10.98 -22.48
C GLU A 16 34.29 -9.85 -21.45
N ARG A 17 33.90 -8.63 -21.84
CA ARG A 17 33.80 -7.49 -20.93
C ARG A 17 32.83 -7.77 -19.78
N ARG A 18 31.66 -8.36 -20.06
CA ARG A 18 30.67 -8.71 -19.04
C ARG A 18 31.19 -9.80 -18.10
N VAL A 19 31.87 -10.81 -18.62
CA VAL A 19 32.50 -11.86 -17.79
C VAL A 19 33.55 -11.26 -16.85
N ARG A 20 34.40 -10.34 -17.32
CA ARG A 20 35.40 -9.66 -16.48
C ARG A 20 34.75 -8.83 -15.37
N ILE A 21 33.64 -8.15 -15.67
CA ILE A 21 32.86 -7.40 -14.68
C ILE A 21 32.32 -8.35 -13.59
N LEU A 22 31.70 -9.46 -13.98
CA LEU A 22 31.18 -10.46 -13.03
C LEU A 22 32.28 -11.05 -12.14
N CYS A 23 33.47 -11.27 -12.69
CA CYS A 23 34.64 -11.68 -11.90
C CYS A 23 35.08 -10.60 -10.91
N SER A 24 35.18 -9.33 -11.33
CA SER A 24 35.58 -8.23 -10.45
C SER A 24 34.55 -7.90 -9.37
N GLU A 25 33.27 -8.14 -9.64
CA GLU A 25 32.16 -7.99 -8.69
C GLU A 25 32.05 -9.19 -7.73
N GLY A 26 32.93 -10.20 -7.84
CA GLY A 26 32.91 -11.40 -6.99
C GLY A 26 31.71 -12.33 -7.23
N ARG A 27 30.97 -12.14 -8.33
CA ARG A 27 29.74 -12.89 -8.63
C ARG A 27 29.98 -14.30 -9.18
N ILE A 28 31.23 -14.65 -9.44
CA ILE A 28 31.63 -15.99 -9.91
C ILE A 28 32.48 -16.62 -8.81
N PRO A 29 31.91 -17.56 -8.03
CA PRO A 29 32.63 -18.22 -6.94
C PRO A 29 33.93 -18.87 -7.43
N ASN A 30 35.00 -18.70 -6.67
CA ASN A 30 36.32 -19.26 -6.93
C ASN A 30 36.99 -18.78 -8.23
N ALA A 31 36.48 -17.71 -8.86
CA ALA A 31 37.23 -17.01 -9.89
C ALA A 31 38.34 -16.17 -9.26
N TYR A 32 39.56 -16.28 -9.77
CA TYR A 32 40.70 -15.50 -9.28
C TYR A 32 41.54 -14.99 -10.43
N LYS A 33 42.38 -14.00 -10.14
CA LYS A 33 43.24 -13.36 -11.14
C LYS A 33 44.66 -13.87 -11.00
N GLU A 34 45.23 -14.36 -12.10
CA GLU A 34 46.63 -14.76 -12.21
C GLU A 34 47.30 -13.84 -13.23
N GLY A 35 48.09 -12.87 -12.72
CA GLY A 35 48.62 -11.78 -13.54
C GLY A 35 47.53 -10.91 -14.17
N LYS A 36 47.44 -10.90 -15.51
CA LYS A 36 46.43 -10.15 -16.27
C LYS A 36 45.21 -11.00 -16.66
N ILE A 37 45.21 -12.30 -16.36
CA ILE A 37 44.22 -13.26 -16.84
C ILE A 37 43.32 -13.69 -15.69
N TRP A 38 42.01 -13.74 -15.94
CA TRP A 38 41.07 -14.37 -15.00
C TRP A 38 41.04 -15.88 -15.22
N LYS A 39 41.21 -16.61 -14.12
CA LYS A 39 41.00 -18.05 -14.02
C LYS A 39 39.60 -18.27 -13.45
N ILE A 40 38.73 -18.87 -14.25
CA ILE A 40 37.33 -19.12 -13.89
C ILE A 40 37.12 -20.64 -13.83
N PRO A 41 36.47 -21.22 -12.80
CA PRO A 41 36.20 -22.65 -12.78
C PRO A 41 35.42 -23.09 -14.02
N SER A 42 35.82 -24.20 -14.66
CA SER A 42 35.16 -24.70 -15.88
C SER A 42 33.69 -25.07 -15.66
N ASN A 43 33.35 -25.47 -14.44
CA ASN A 43 31.99 -25.77 -13.97
C ASN A 43 31.22 -24.53 -13.48
N ALA A 44 31.77 -23.31 -13.60
CA ALA A 44 31.06 -22.10 -13.19
C ALA A 44 29.71 -21.98 -13.91
N ILE A 45 28.69 -21.68 -13.12
CA ILE A 45 27.32 -21.40 -13.57
C ILE A 45 27.24 -19.89 -13.85
N LYS A 46 26.55 -19.52 -14.93
CA LYS A 46 26.32 -18.12 -15.28
C LYS A 46 25.56 -17.45 -14.13
N PRO A 47 26.11 -16.42 -13.47
CA PRO A 47 25.38 -15.67 -12.46
C PRO A 47 24.08 -15.12 -13.07
N THR A 48 22.98 -15.22 -12.33
CA THR A 48 21.69 -14.65 -12.72
C THR A 48 21.87 -13.15 -12.96
N ASP A 49 21.45 -12.66 -14.13
CA ASP A 49 21.55 -11.24 -14.44
C ASP A 49 20.44 -10.50 -13.69
N GLU A 50 20.77 -9.90 -12.54
CA GLU A 50 19.84 -9.13 -11.70
C GLU A 50 19.32 -7.87 -12.42
N ARG A 51 19.82 -7.52 -13.61
CA ARG A 51 19.44 -6.25 -14.26
C ARG A 51 18.12 -6.23 -15.00
N PHE A 52 17.46 -7.35 -15.30
CA PHE A 52 16.10 -7.35 -15.85
C PHE A 52 15.39 -8.69 -15.60
N THR A 53 15.12 -9.03 -14.35
CA THR A 53 13.85 -9.71 -14.08
C THR A 53 12.92 -8.60 -13.65
N LYS A 54 11.98 -8.17 -14.52
CA LYS A 54 10.86 -7.37 -14.03
C LYS A 54 10.32 -8.13 -12.81
N PRO A 55 10.19 -7.52 -11.62
CA PRO A 55 9.36 -8.15 -10.60
C PRO A 55 8.06 -8.50 -11.30
N LYS A 56 7.67 -9.79 -11.22
CA LYS A 56 6.48 -10.27 -11.90
C LYS A 56 5.33 -9.52 -11.24
N THR A 57 4.87 -8.47 -11.91
CA THR A 57 3.80 -7.61 -11.41
C THR A 57 2.62 -8.51 -11.04
N LEU A 58 2.03 -8.27 -9.87
CA LEU A 58 0.90 -9.07 -9.38
C LEU A 58 -0.41 -8.70 -10.08
N LEU A 59 -0.45 -7.59 -10.83
CA LEU A 59 -1.67 -7.07 -11.44
C LEU A 59 -2.41 -8.11 -12.32
N PRO A 60 -1.75 -8.85 -13.24
CA PRO A 60 -2.45 -9.87 -14.03
C PRO A 60 -3.00 -11.04 -13.20
N ILE A 61 -2.33 -11.38 -12.09
CA ILE A 61 -2.78 -12.45 -11.17
C ILE A 61 -4.00 -11.97 -10.40
N ILE A 62 -4.00 -10.70 -10.00
CA ILE A 62 -5.14 -10.06 -9.33
C ILE A 62 -6.35 -10.01 -10.27
N ASP A 63 -6.16 -9.64 -11.53
CA ASP A 63 -7.24 -9.65 -12.54
C ASP A 63 -7.86 -11.04 -12.70
N GLU A 64 -7.04 -12.09 -12.78
CA GLU A 64 -7.49 -13.49 -12.87
C GLU A 64 -8.29 -13.91 -11.63
N LYS A 65 -7.77 -13.61 -10.43
CA LYS A 65 -8.43 -13.93 -9.16
C LYS A 65 -9.72 -13.16 -8.97
N LEU A 66 -9.75 -11.89 -9.35
CA LEU A 66 -10.96 -11.06 -9.29
C LEU A 66 -12.03 -11.59 -10.26
N ALA A 67 -11.64 -11.96 -11.48
CA ALA A 67 -12.54 -12.60 -12.43
C ALA A 67 -13.12 -13.91 -11.85
N LYS A 68 -12.28 -14.75 -11.21
CA LYS A 68 -12.73 -15.96 -10.53
C LYS A 68 -13.68 -15.66 -9.37
N LEU A 69 -13.34 -14.72 -8.50
CA LEU A 69 -14.20 -14.31 -7.38
C LEU A 69 -15.57 -13.81 -7.86
N ASN A 70 -15.60 -13.09 -8.98
CA ASN A 70 -16.86 -12.62 -9.58
C ASN A 70 -17.77 -13.76 -10.04
N THR A 71 -17.24 -14.93 -10.40
CA THR A 71 -18.07 -16.12 -10.71
C THR A 71 -18.72 -16.75 -9.48
N LEU A 72 -18.19 -16.48 -8.28
CA LEU A 72 -18.68 -17.00 -7.01
C LEU A 72 -19.64 -16.03 -6.29
N ARG A 73 -19.94 -14.88 -6.92
CA ARG A 73 -20.89 -13.88 -6.42
C ARG A 73 -22.32 -14.14 -6.95
N PRO A 74 -23.37 -13.67 -6.24
CA PRO A 74 -23.33 -12.91 -4.99
C PRO A 74 -23.08 -13.80 -3.77
N LEU A 75 -22.45 -13.21 -2.74
CA LEU A 75 -22.40 -13.80 -1.41
C LEU A 75 -23.72 -13.54 -0.67
N THR A 76 -24.05 -14.39 0.30
CA THR A 76 -25.21 -14.13 1.16
C THR A 76 -24.95 -12.93 2.08
N GLU A 77 -26.02 -12.25 2.52
CA GLU A 77 -25.90 -11.09 3.42
C GLU A 77 -25.14 -11.42 4.71
N GLY A 78 -25.36 -12.62 5.27
CA GLY A 78 -24.65 -13.09 6.46
C GLY A 78 -23.15 -13.30 6.24
N GLU A 79 -22.75 -13.82 5.08
CA GLU A 79 -21.33 -13.99 4.73
C GLU A 79 -20.64 -12.65 4.54
N VAL A 80 -21.29 -11.71 3.85
CA VAL A 80 -20.77 -10.36 3.67
C VAL A 80 -20.62 -9.66 5.03
N ALA A 81 -21.65 -9.73 5.88
CA ALA A 81 -21.63 -9.12 7.21
C ALA A 81 -20.48 -9.68 8.08
N ARG A 82 -20.30 -11.01 8.08
CA ARG A 82 -19.24 -11.66 8.86
C ARG A 82 -17.85 -11.26 8.37
N LEU A 83 -17.60 -11.31 7.06
CA LEU A 83 -16.32 -10.93 6.46
C LEU A 83 -15.98 -9.45 6.69
N LEU A 84 -16.99 -8.57 6.65
CA LEU A 84 -16.82 -7.14 6.91
C LEU A 84 -16.58 -6.86 8.39
N GLU A 85 -17.26 -7.54 9.32
CA GLU A 85 -17.06 -7.34 10.76
C GLU A 85 -15.64 -7.71 11.19
N ASP A 86 -15.16 -8.90 10.79
CA ASP A 86 -13.82 -9.36 11.13
C ASP A 86 -12.76 -8.43 10.52
N PHE A 87 -12.94 -8.02 9.25
CA PHE A 87 -12.05 -7.06 8.60
C PHE A 87 -12.04 -5.68 9.30
N MET A 88 -13.22 -5.15 9.65
CA MET A 88 -13.35 -3.81 10.24
C MET A 88 -12.59 -3.69 11.56
N ILE A 89 -12.61 -4.73 12.40
CA ILE A 89 -11.91 -4.74 13.68
C ILE A 89 -10.39 -4.70 13.47
N GLU A 90 -9.86 -5.59 12.63
CA GLU A 90 -8.43 -5.61 12.31
C GLU A 90 -7.96 -4.32 11.64
N TYR A 91 -8.72 -3.85 10.66
CA TYR A 91 -8.42 -2.63 9.93
C TYR A 91 -8.39 -1.41 10.85
N THR A 92 -9.38 -1.29 11.76
CA THR A 92 -9.43 -0.21 12.75
C THR A 92 -8.26 -0.25 13.72
N TYR A 93 -7.80 -1.44 14.10
CA TYR A 93 -6.60 -1.58 14.92
C TYR A 93 -5.34 -1.14 14.14
N ASN A 94 -5.08 -1.73 12.97
CA ASN A 94 -3.84 -1.51 12.23
C ASN A 94 -3.69 -0.06 11.75
N THR A 95 -4.76 0.52 11.20
CA THR A 95 -4.74 1.91 10.70
C THR A 95 -4.48 2.93 11.81
N ASN A 96 -5.04 2.72 13.02
CA ASN A 96 -4.81 3.61 14.15
C ASN A 96 -3.43 3.37 14.77
N ALA A 97 -2.99 2.11 14.85
CA ALA A 97 -1.65 1.77 15.35
C ALA A 97 -0.54 2.37 14.47
N ILE A 98 -0.72 2.43 13.15
CA ILE A 98 0.19 3.13 12.24
C ILE A 98 0.35 4.61 12.64
N GLU A 99 -0.73 5.27 13.08
CA GLU A 99 -0.71 6.66 13.54
C GLU A 99 -0.30 6.81 15.03
N GLY A 100 0.14 5.72 15.68
CA GLY A 100 0.65 5.75 17.06
C GLY A 100 -0.39 5.50 18.16
N ASN A 101 -1.60 5.09 17.81
CA ASN A 101 -2.59 4.63 18.79
C ASN A 101 -2.07 3.40 19.55
N THR A 102 -2.31 3.34 20.86
CA THR A 102 -1.66 2.38 21.75
C THR A 102 -2.52 1.17 22.09
N LEU A 103 -3.77 1.10 21.62
CA LEU A 103 -4.65 -0.04 21.85
C LEU A 103 -4.10 -1.29 21.14
N THR A 104 -4.08 -2.42 21.84
CA THR A 104 -3.87 -3.74 21.22
C THR A 104 -5.11 -4.17 20.44
N LEU A 105 -4.98 -5.14 19.54
CA LEU A 105 -6.13 -5.65 18.76
C LEU A 105 -7.30 -6.09 19.67
N ARG A 106 -7.01 -6.77 20.78
CA ARG A 106 -8.03 -7.20 21.75
C ARG A 106 -8.69 -6.02 22.47
N GLU A 107 -7.89 -5.03 22.85
CA GLU A 107 -8.41 -3.80 23.46
C GLU A 107 -9.27 -3.02 22.45
N THR A 108 -8.87 -2.95 21.18
CA THR A 108 -9.69 -2.36 20.11
C THR A 108 -11.03 -3.06 19.98
N ASP A 109 -11.09 -4.39 19.86
CA ASP A 109 -12.36 -5.14 19.83
C ASP A 109 -13.26 -4.80 21.04
N MET A 110 -12.68 -4.76 22.24
CA MET A 110 -13.40 -4.37 23.45
C MET A 110 -13.97 -2.94 23.37
N VAL A 111 -13.17 -1.97 22.88
CA VAL A 111 -13.61 -0.59 22.68
C VAL A 111 -14.74 -0.50 21.65
N LEU A 112 -14.63 -1.22 20.54
CA LEU A 112 -15.65 -1.23 19.48
C LEU A 112 -16.98 -1.88 19.93
N ARG A 113 -16.97 -2.63 21.05
CA ARG A 113 -18.13 -3.17 21.76
C ARG A 113 -18.65 -2.24 22.88
N GLY A 114 -18.05 -1.07 23.06
CA GLY A 114 -18.48 -0.06 24.03
C GLY A 114 -17.79 -0.12 25.39
N LEU A 115 -16.70 -0.87 25.53
CA LEU A 115 -15.92 -0.92 26.77
C LEU A 115 -14.84 0.18 26.79
N THR A 116 -14.46 0.63 27.98
CA THR A 116 -13.29 1.48 28.19
C THR A 116 -12.13 0.67 28.76
N ILE A 117 -10.93 0.94 28.28
CA ILE A 117 -9.69 0.27 28.69
C ILE A 117 -8.95 1.16 29.68
N ASP A 118 -8.71 0.61 30.88
CA ASP A 118 -7.97 1.31 31.93
C ASP A 118 -6.57 1.72 31.44
N LYS A 119 -6.09 2.88 31.89
CA LYS A 119 -4.76 3.44 31.58
C LYS A 119 -4.48 3.72 30.09
N LYS A 120 -5.46 3.60 29.21
CA LYS A 120 -5.34 4.03 27.81
C LYS A 120 -5.91 5.44 27.62
N PRO A 121 -5.30 6.30 26.78
CA PRO A 121 -5.84 7.62 26.52
C PRO A 121 -7.28 7.56 25.99
N LEU A 122 -8.14 8.48 26.43
CA LEU A 122 -9.50 8.59 25.86
C LEU A 122 -9.46 8.88 24.35
N LYS A 123 -8.44 9.62 23.90
CA LYS A 123 -8.16 9.84 22.48
C LYS A 123 -8.14 8.53 21.71
N ASP A 124 -7.38 7.54 22.16
CA ASP A 124 -7.22 6.26 21.46
C ASP A 124 -8.56 5.54 21.27
N HIS A 125 -9.45 5.63 22.26
CA HIS A 125 -10.80 5.06 22.20
C HIS A 125 -11.67 5.78 21.19
N ILE A 126 -11.65 7.12 21.22
CA ILE A 126 -12.41 7.95 20.29
C ILE A 126 -11.95 7.66 18.86
N GLU A 127 -10.65 7.59 18.60
CA GLU A 127 -10.10 7.25 17.28
C GLU A 127 -10.55 5.87 16.78
N ALA A 128 -10.60 4.86 17.66
CA ALA A 128 -11.09 3.54 17.30
C ALA A 128 -12.58 3.57 16.90
N VAL A 129 -13.43 4.17 17.74
CA VAL A 129 -14.88 4.27 17.46
C VAL A 129 -15.15 5.10 16.20
N SER A 130 -14.46 6.22 16.07
CA SER A 130 -14.62 7.17 14.94
C SER A 130 -14.17 6.54 13.61
N HIS A 131 -13.10 5.76 13.63
CA HIS A 131 -12.67 5.03 12.45
C HIS A 131 -13.67 3.93 12.05
N LYS A 132 -14.25 3.20 13.03
CA LYS A 132 -15.34 2.23 12.75
C LYS A 132 -16.54 2.92 12.08
N GLU A 133 -16.96 4.08 12.59
CA GLU A 133 -18.05 4.86 11.99
C GLU A 133 -17.71 5.30 10.56
N ALA A 134 -16.49 5.82 10.35
CA ALA A 134 -16.01 6.21 9.02
C ALA A 134 -15.96 5.03 8.04
N PHE A 135 -15.55 3.84 8.50
CA PHE A 135 -15.52 2.64 7.67
C PHE A 135 -16.93 2.23 7.22
N TYR A 136 -17.91 2.20 8.12
CA TYR A 136 -19.29 1.87 7.73
C TYR A 136 -19.91 2.93 6.81
N PHE A 137 -19.58 4.20 7.01
CA PHE A 137 -19.94 5.25 6.06
C PHE A 137 -19.35 4.99 4.66
N VAL A 138 -18.08 4.59 4.57
CA VAL A 138 -17.46 4.16 3.30
C VAL A 138 -18.20 2.97 2.68
N VAL A 139 -18.58 1.96 3.47
CA VAL A 139 -19.37 0.81 2.99
C VAL A 139 -20.71 1.27 2.40
N ASP A 140 -21.37 2.26 2.98
CA ASP A 140 -22.63 2.80 2.45
C ASP A 140 -22.41 3.60 1.16
N LEU A 141 -21.32 4.39 1.07
CA LEU A 141 -20.93 5.10 -0.16
C LEU A 141 -20.65 4.14 -1.33
N VAL A 142 -20.08 2.95 -1.05
CA VAL A 142 -19.88 1.89 -2.04
C VAL A 142 -21.22 1.37 -2.57
N LYS A 143 -22.18 1.08 -1.68
CA LYS A 143 -23.53 0.59 -2.09
C LYS A 143 -24.26 1.62 -2.96
N GLU A 144 -24.09 2.90 -2.67
CA GLU A 144 -24.66 4.01 -3.44
C GLU A 144 -23.86 4.34 -4.72
N ASN A 145 -22.72 3.68 -4.95
CA ASN A 145 -21.76 3.95 -6.03
C ASN A 145 -21.44 5.44 -6.17
N ARG A 146 -21.17 6.12 -5.06
CA ARG A 146 -20.95 7.57 -5.04
C ARG A 146 -19.61 7.91 -5.71
N GLU A 147 -19.62 8.95 -6.53
CA GLU A 147 -18.38 9.48 -7.12
C GLU A 147 -17.50 10.12 -6.04
N LEU A 148 -16.18 9.88 -6.15
CA LEU A 148 -15.20 10.49 -5.26
C LEU A 148 -15.15 12.00 -5.54
N THR A 149 -15.53 12.80 -4.55
CA THR A 149 -15.54 14.25 -4.61
C THR A 149 -14.85 14.83 -3.39
N GLU A 150 -14.44 16.09 -3.49
CA GLU A 150 -13.85 16.81 -2.36
C GLU A 150 -14.77 16.83 -1.12
N SER A 151 -16.08 17.03 -1.33
CA SER A 151 -17.08 17.00 -0.27
C SER A 151 -17.12 15.64 0.44
N LEU A 152 -17.04 14.54 -0.32
CA LEU A 152 -17.01 13.19 0.23
C LEU A 152 -15.73 12.95 1.03
N ILE A 153 -14.57 13.39 0.54
CA ILE A 153 -13.30 13.32 1.27
C ILE A 153 -13.41 14.05 2.62
N LYS A 154 -13.99 15.26 2.62
CA LYS A 154 -14.23 16.04 3.85
C LYS A 154 -15.21 15.36 4.80
N GLN A 155 -16.25 14.68 4.29
CA GLN A 155 -17.20 13.90 5.11
C GLN A 155 -16.55 12.68 5.75
N ILE A 156 -15.72 11.93 5.01
CA ILE A 156 -14.94 10.83 5.57
C ILE A 156 -14.01 11.37 6.66
N HIS A 157 -13.24 12.41 6.35
CA HIS A 157 -12.33 13.02 7.32
C HIS A 157 -13.07 13.55 8.57
N TYR A 158 -14.28 14.08 8.40
CA TYR A 158 -15.12 14.53 9.52
C TYR A 158 -15.43 13.40 10.50
N LEU A 159 -15.71 12.20 9.99
CA LEU A 159 -15.92 11.01 10.82
C LEU A 159 -14.61 10.50 11.41
N VAL A 160 -13.53 10.46 10.64
CA VAL A 160 -12.21 9.99 11.11
C VAL A 160 -11.69 10.80 12.29
N LEU A 161 -11.80 12.14 12.25
CA LEU A 161 -11.20 13.02 13.24
C LEU A 161 -12.11 13.25 14.47
N GLY A 162 -12.46 12.14 15.11
CA GLY A 162 -13.37 12.08 16.25
C GLY A 162 -12.97 12.92 17.47
N ASP A 163 -11.68 13.02 17.74
CA ASP A 163 -11.13 13.61 18.96
C ASP A 163 -10.97 15.14 18.87
N LYS A 164 -11.02 15.73 17.66
CA LYS A 164 -10.81 17.17 17.41
C LYS A 164 -11.94 17.79 16.60
N LYS A 165 -13.04 18.14 17.28
CA LYS A 165 -14.29 18.60 16.65
C LYS A 165 -14.13 19.79 15.69
N GLU A 166 -13.32 20.78 16.05
CA GLU A 166 -13.16 22.03 15.28
C GLU A 166 -12.41 21.83 13.95
N ASP A 167 -11.64 20.75 13.82
CA ASP A 167 -10.79 20.48 12.66
C ASP A 167 -11.40 19.45 11.69
N ARG A 168 -12.56 18.89 12.04
CA ARG A 168 -13.24 17.84 11.27
C ARG A 168 -13.67 18.33 9.89
N GLY A 169 -13.21 17.63 8.84
CA GLY A 169 -13.58 17.93 7.46
C GLY A 169 -13.13 19.30 6.93
N VAL A 170 -12.23 20.00 7.62
CA VAL A 170 -11.77 21.34 7.23
C VAL A 170 -10.28 21.30 6.89
N TYR A 171 -9.92 21.87 5.74
CA TYR A 171 -8.51 21.99 5.36
C TYR A 171 -7.72 22.84 6.35
N ARG A 172 -6.49 22.41 6.61
CA ARG A 172 -5.62 23.14 7.52
C ARG A 172 -5.29 24.52 6.97
N LYS A 173 -5.21 25.49 7.87
CA LYS A 173 -4.84 26.89 7.57
C LYS A 173 -3.38 27.21 7.89
N VAL A 174 -2.66 26.26 8.45
CA VAL A 174 -1.28 26.42 8.89
C VAL A 174 -0.36 25.41 8.21
N PRO A 175 0.92 25.76 7.95
CA PRO A 175 1.92 24.79 7.53
C PRO A 175 2.12 23.72 8.60
N VAL A 176 2.41 22.50 8.17
CA VAL A 176 2.72 21.36 9.04
C VAL A 176 3.96 20.65 8.52
N ARG A 177 4.58 19.87 9.41
CA ARG A 177 5.69 18.98 9.05
C ARG A 177 5.35 17.57 9.49
N ILE A 178 5.52 16.61 8.59
CA ILE A 178 5.39 15.20 8.91
C ILE A 178 6.73 14.74 9.49
N MET A 179 6.73 14.30 10.75
CA MET A 179 7.97 13.88 11.42
C MET A 179 8.54 12.65 10.72
N GLY A 180 9.79 12.73 10.28
CA GLY A 180 10.50 11.62 9.63
C GLY A 180 10.24 11.47 8.12
N ALA A 181 9.34 12.25 7.53
CA ALA A 181 9.11 12.23 6.08
C ALA A 181 10.25 12.94 5.32
N SER A 182 10.60 12.41 4.14
CA SER A 182 11.58 13.02 3.23
C SER A 182 11.08 14.26 2.49
N HIS A 183 9.78 14.54 2.51
CA HIS A 183 9.15 15.64 1.79
C HIS A 183 8.38 16.58 2.72
N GLU A 184 8.19 17.82 2.28
CA GLU A 184 7.35 18.80 2.96
C GLU A 184 5.94 18.82 2.33
N PRO A 185 4.88 18.85 3.15
CA PRO A 185 3.52 19.01 2.65
C PRO A 185 3.29 20.34 1.91
N VAL A 186 2.26 20.34 1.07
CA VAL A 186 1.83 21.52 0.31
C VAL A 186 1.49 22.71 1.22
N GLN A 187 1.76 23.95 0.80
CA GLN A 187 1.39 25.12 1.59
C GLN A 187 -0.14 25.29 1.69
N PRO A 188 -0.71 25.79 2.80
CA PRO A 188 -2.16 25.87 3.00
C PRO A 188 -2.96 26.50 1.85
N TYR A 189 -2.43 27.58 1.26
CA TYR A 189 -3.07 28.29 0.14
C TYR A 189 -3.08 27.52 -1.18
N LEU A 190 -2.35 26.39 -1.28
CA LEU A 190 -2.30 25.51 -2.43
C LEU A 190 -3.08 24.21 -2.24
N ILE A 191 -3.64 23.94 -1.04
CA ILE A 191 -4.33 22.68 -0.76
C ILE A 191 -5.53 22.50 -1.70
N GLU A 192 -6.40 23.50 -1.79
CA GLU A 192 -7.62 23.45 -2.62
C GLU A 192 -7.31 23.18 -4.11
N PRO A 193 -6.46 23.98 -4.79
CA PRO A 193 -6.15 23.72 -6.20
C PRO A 193 -5.41 22.37 -6.40
N LYS A 194 -4.61 21.91 -5.43
CA LYS A 194 -3.94 20.60 -5.53
C LYS A 194 -4.89 19.42 -5.34
N MET A 195 -5.89 19.56 -4.48
CA MET A 195 -6.94 18.55 -4.30
C MET A 195 -7.84 18.47 -5.54
N GLU A 196 -8.16 19.61 -6.15
CA GLU A 196 -8.88 19.66 -7.43
C GLU A 196 -8.08 18.95 -8.55
N GLU A 197 -6.80 19.29 -8.69
CA GLU A 197 -5.89 18.66 -9.65
C GLU A 197 -5.80 17.13 -9.44
N LEU A 198 -5.64 16.69 -8.18
CA LEU A 198 -5.60 15.27 -7.81
C LEU A 198 -6.86 14.53 -8.27
N LEU A 199 -8.04 15.09 -8.00
CA LEU A 199 -9.32 14.45 -8.36
C LEU A 199 -9.52 14.40 -9.89
N ILE A 200 -9.14 15.45 -10.61
CA ILE A 200 -9.18 15.47 -12.08
C ILE A 200 -8.25 14.40 -12.66
N ASN A 201 -7.01 14.34 -12.19
CA ASN A 201 -6.01 13.38 -12.65
C ASN A 201 -6.43 11.94 -12.32
N TYR A 202 -6.99 11.72 -11.12
CA TYR A 202 -7.57 10.44 -10.76
C TYR A 202 -8.69 10.08 -11.74
N LYS A 203 -9.70 10.93 -11.93
CA LYS A 203 -10.82 10.62 -12.84
C LYS A 203 -10.37 10.34 -14.28
N ALA A 204 -9.37 11.06 -14.78
CA ALA A 204 -8.85 10.91 -16.14
C ALA A 204 -7.91 9.70 -16.34
N SER A 205 -7.34 9.12 -15.28
CA SER A 205 -6.39 8.00 -15.40
C SER A 205 -7.09 6.72 -15.86
N SER A 206 -6.51 6.10 -16.91
CA SER A 206 -6.87 4.80 -17.45
C SER A 206 -5.89 3.69 -17.03
N GLU A 207 -5.05 3.95 -16.03
CA GLU A 207 -4.13 2.96 -15.46
C GLU A 207 -4.92 1.86 -14.73
N HIS A 208 -4.27 0.73 -14.44
CA HIS A 208 -4.85 -0.30 -13.60
C HIS A 208 -5.25 0.29 -12.24
N ILE A 209 -6.40 -0.11 -11.67
CA ILE A 209 -6.95 0.48 -10.45
C ILE A 209 -5.95 0.55 -9.30
N ILE A 210 -5.15 -0.51 -9.09
CA ILE A 210 -4.11 -0.55 -8.05
C ILE A 210 -3.02 0.51 -8.29
N THR A 211 -2.50 0.64 -9.52
CA THR A 211 -1.51 1.67 -9.87
C THR A 211 -2.08 3.07 -9.64
N LYS A 212 -3.30 3.29 -10.10
CA LYS A 212 -4.03 4.54 -9.97
C LYS A 212 -4.26 4.93 -8.50
N LEU A 213 -4.61 3.96 -7.65
CA LEU A 213 -4.80 4.19 -6.20
C LEU A 213 -3.49 4.36 -5.44
N ALA A 214 -2.42 3.65 -5.81
CA ALA A 214 -1.10 3.86 -5.23
C ALA A 214 -0.63 5.30 -5.47
N LYS A 215 -0.82 5.81 -6.69
CA LYS A 215 -0.49 7.18 -7.06
C LYS A 215 -1.38 8.19 -6.33
N PHE A 216 -2.70 7.98 -6.35
CA PHE A 216 -3.66 8.83 -5.64
C PHE A 216 -3.32 8.96 -4.16
N HIS A 217 -3.01 7.84 -3.51
CA HIS A 217 -2.71 7.80 -2.08
C HIS A 217 -1.42 8.55 -1.72
N ILE A 218 -0.36 8.38 -2.53
CA ILE A 218 0.88 9.16 -2.37
C ILE A 218 0.62 10.65 -2.55
N GLU A 219 -0.10 11.05 -3.61
CA GLU A 219 -0.37 12.45 -3.88
C GLU A 219 -1.27 13.08 -2.80
N PHE A 220 -2.29 12.37 -2.32
CA PHE A 220 -3.16 12.81 -1.22
C PHE A 220 -2.37 13.05 0.07
N GLU A 221 -1.53 12.09 0.48
CA GLU A 221 -0.69 12.24 1.68
C GLU A 221 0.37 13.33 1.53
N GLY A 222 0.88 13.55 0.31
CA GLY A 222 1.82 14.63 0.00
C GLY A 222 1.18 16.03 0.00
N ILE A 223 -0.10 16.14 -0.39
CA ILE A 223 -0.88 17.36 -0.18
C ILE A 223 -1.08 17.59 1.32
N HIS A 224 -1.39 16.51 2.04
CA HIS A 224 -1.66 16.50 3.49
C HIS A 224 -2.71 17.56 3.86
N PRO A 225 -3.94 17.46 3.32
CA PRO A 225 -4.92 18.56 3.33
C PRO A 225 -5.44 18.93 4.73
N PHE A 226 -5.40 18.02 5.69
CA PHE A 226 -5.97 18.21 7.03
C PHE A 226 -4.88 18.39 8.10
N ILE A 227 -5.26 18.89 9.28
CA ILE A 227 -4.32 19.12 10.40
C ILE A 227 -3.83 17.81 11.03
N ASP A 228 -4.64 16.75 10.94
CA ASP A 228 -4.42 15.40 11.44
C ASP A 228 -5.39 14.46 10.70
N GLY A 229 -5.25 13.15 10.82
CA GLY A 229 -6.20 12.18 10.25
C GLY A 229 -6.03 11.92 8.75
N ASN A 230 -4.99 12.49 8.11
CA ASN A 230 -4.70 12.27 6.68
C ASN A 230 -4.49 10.79 6.38
N GLY A 231 -3.52 10.12 7.01
CA GLY A 231 -3.22 8.71 6.74
C GLY A 231 -4.42 7.77 6.85
N ARG A 232 -5.24 7.96 7.89
CA ARG A 232 -6.49 7.20 8.10
C ARG A 232 -7.51 7.47 7.00
N THR A 233 -7.68 8.73 6.63
CA THR A 233 -8.57 9.14 5.53
C THR A 233 -8.06 8.57 4.19
N GLY A 234 -6.77 8.71 3.87
CA GLY A 234 -6.18 8.19 2.64
C GLY A 234 -6.38 6.68 2.48
N ARG A 235 -6.15 5.90 3.54
CA ARG A 235 -6.39 4.45 3.52
C ARG A 235 -7.88 4.10 3.34
N LEU A 236 -8.79 4.89 3.92
CA LEU A 236 -10.24 4.72 3.70
C LEU A 236 -10.64 5.05 2.26
N LEU A 237 -10.03 6.07 1.64
CA LEU A 237 -10.25 6.43 0.23
C LEU A 237 -9.77 5.33 -0.73
N VAL A 238 -8.62 4.72 -0.44
CA VAL A 238 -8.15 3.54 -1.18
C VAL A 238 -9.18 2.41 -1.10
N ASN A 239 -9.67 2.10 0.10
CA ASN A 239 -10.65 1.04 0.29
C ASN A 239 -12.03 1.36 -0.32
N LEU A 240 -12.47 2.61 -0.31
CA LEU A 240 -13.69 3.06 -1.00
C LEU A 240 -13.63 2.69 -2.49
N GLU A 241 -12.55 3.06 -3.16
CA GLU A 241 -12.44 2.88 -4.62
C GLU A 241 -12.15 1.41 -4.99
N LEU A 242 -11.37 0.67 -4.19
CA LEU A 242 -11.22 -0.78 -4.36
C LEU A 242 -12.59 -1.48 -4.28
N MET A 243 -13.38 -1.18 -3.24
CA MET A 243 -14.67 -1.82 -3.03
C MET A 243 -15.70 -1.47 -4.12
N LYS A 244 -15.66 -0.26 -4.68
CA LYS A 244 -16.49 0.13 -5.84
C LYS A 244 -16.18 -0.69 -7.10
N GLU A 245 -14.92 -1.07 -7.30
CA GLU A 245 -14.50 -1.99 -8.37
C GLU A 245 -14.76 -3.47 -8.02
N GLY A 246 -15.43 -3.73 -6.89
CA GLY A 246 -15.68 -5.08 -6.40
C GLY A 246 -14.42 -5.80 -5.91
N ILE A 247 -13.34 -5.09 -5.62
CA ILE A 247 -12.14 -5.66 -4.99
C ILE A 247 -12.35 -5.63 -3.47
N PRO A 248 -12.09 -6.73 -2.75
CA PRO A 248 -12.14 -6.71 -1.28
C PRO A 248 -11.23 -5.63 -0.68
N PRO A 249 -11.63 -4.98 0.43
CA PRO A 249 -10.82 -3.95 1.05
C PRO A 249 -9.53 -4.55 1.65
N ILE A 250 -8.48 -3.75 1.70
CA ILE A 250 -7.15 -4.12 2.20
C ILE A 250 -6.83 -3.47 3.54
N ASP A 251 -6.05 -4.19 4.35
CA ASP A 251 -5.61 -3.75 5.67
C ASP A 251 -4.09 -3.79 5.77
N ILE A 252 -3.45 -2.62 5.61
CA ILE A 252 -2.01 -2.48 5.76
C ILE A 252 -1.65 -2.70 7.23
N LYS A 253 -0.97 -3.80 7.52
CA LYS A 253 -0.66 -4.20 8.90
C LYS A 253 0.34 -3.23 9.53
N PHE A 254 0.17 -2.96 10.82
CA PHE A 254 1.08 -2.11 11.61
C PHE A 254 2.54 -2.60 11.58
N THR A 255 2.74 -3.90 11.40
CA THR A 255 4.07 -4.53 11.23
C THR A 255 4.78 -4.09 9.95
N ASP A 256 4.04 -3.70 8.92
CA ASP A 256 4.59 -3.24 7.63
C ASP A 256 4.69 -1.70 7.55
N ARG A 257 4.44 -0.96 8.64
CA ARG A 257 4.47 0.52 8.63
C ARG A 257 5.78 1.10 8.08
N ILE A 258 6.91 0.42 8.33
CA ILE A 258 8.23 0.87 7.83
C ILE A 258 8.25 0.78 6.31
N LYS A 259 7.86 -0.36 5.74
CA LYS A 259 7.77 -0.55 4.27
C LYS A 259 6.78 0.45 3.65
N TYR A 260 5.66 0.68 4.32
CA TYR A 260 4.65 1.65 3.90
C TYR A 260 5.21 3.08 3.87
N TYR A 261 5.97 3.51 4.89
CA TYR A 261 6.63 4.82 4.90
C TYR A 261 7.77 4.92 3.88
N GLU A 262 8.59 3.88 3.75
CA GLU A 262 9.64 3.79 2.73
C GLU A 262 9.07 3.92 1.31
N ALA A 263 7.86 3.40 1.05
CA ALA A 263 7.21 3.54 -0.24
C ALA A 263 6.86 5.01 -0.59
N PHE A 264 6.54 5.87 0.38
CA PHE A 264 6.42 7.31 0.15
C PHE A 264 7.78 7.92 -0.16
N ASP A 265 8.81 7.61 0.64
CA ASP A 265 10.14 8.18 0.46
C ASP A 265 10.76 7.79 -0.89
N GLU A 266 10.59 6.56 -1.34
CA GLU A 266 11.02 6.10 -2.66
C GLU A 266 10.35 6.88 -3.80
N TYR A 267 9.07 7.23 -3.64
CA TYR A 267 8.39 8.08 -4.60
C TYR A 267 8.94 9.52 -4.56
N HIS A 268 9.03 10.14 -3.38
CA HIS A 268 9.44 11.54 -3.28
C HIS A 268 10.92 11.76 -3.63
N VAL A 269 11.79 10.79 -3.39
CA VAL A 269 13.23 10.89 -3.67
C VAL A 269 13.59 10.39 -5.07
N LYS A 270 12.97 9.30 -5.54
CA LYS A 270 13.36 8.62 -6.79
C LYS A 270 12.28 8.62 -7.86
N ASN A 271 11.12 9.23 -7.60
CA ASN A 271 9.94 9.18 -8.45
C ASN A 271 9.51 7.74 -8.77
N ASN A 272 9.73 6.82 -7.81
CA ASN A 272 9.45 5.41 -7.96
C ASN A 272 8.10 5.02 -7.33
N LEU A 273 7.05 4.91 -8.16
CA LEU A 273 5.72 4.47 -7.74
C LEU A 273 5.64 2.97 -7.41
N SER A 274 6.59 2.17 -7.91
CA SER A 274 6.46 0.71 -7.92
C SER A 274 6.43 0.07 -6.53
N GLU A 275 7.00 0.71 -5.51
CA GLU A 275 6.99 0.19 -4.13
C GLU A 275 5.59 0.25 -3.52
N MET A 276 4.89 1.39 -3.66
CA MET A 276 3.51 1.52 -3.16
C MET A 276 2.54 0.67 -3.98
N GLU A 277 2.71 0.62 -5.31
CA GLU A 277 1.93 -0.28 -6.17
C GLU A 277 2.12 -1.74 -5.74
N SER A 278 3.35 -2.17 -5.51
CA SER A 278 3.66 -3.55 -5.12
C SER A 278 3.08 -3.88 -3.74
N LEU A 279 3.14 -2.94 -2.79
CA LEU A 279 2.54 -3.08 -1.48
C LEU A 279 1.03 -3.25 -1.57
N PHE A 280 0.33 -2.38 -2.31
CA PHE A 280 -1.12 -2.51 -2.49
C PHE A 280 -1.48 -3.80 -3.23
N ALA A 281 -0.72 -4.15 -4.27
CA ALA A 281 -0.93 -5.37 -5.02
C ALA A 281 -0.73 -6.63 -4.17
N SER A 282 0.24 -6.65 -3.24
CA SER A 282 0.43 -7.81 -2.36
C SER A 282 -0.76 -8.00 -1.42
N TYR A 283 -1.24 -6.91 -0.80
CA TYR A 283 -2.40 -6.95 0.07
C TYR A 283 -3.69 -7.31 -0.67
N VAL A 284 -3.91 -6.78 -1.88
CA VAL A 284 -5.08 -7.16 -2.70
C VAL A 284 -5.01 -8.63 -3.08
N ASN A 285 -3.83 -9.11 -3.50
CA ASN A 285 -3.63 -10.50 -3.89
C ASN A 285 -3.89 -11.47 -2.72
N GLU A 286 -3.35 -11.17 -1.54
CA GLU A 286 -3.60 -11.94 -0.31
C GLU A 286 -5.08 -11.96 0.06
N ARG A 287 -5.75 -10.79 0.00
CA ARG A 287 -7.17 -10.70 0.30
C ARG A 287 -8.03 -11.50 -0.68
N LEU A 288 -7.68 -11.51 -1.96
CA LEU A 288 -8.37 -12.35 -2.95
C LEU A 288 -8.14 -13.85 -2.68
N ASP A 289 -6.95 -14.26 -2.25
CA ASP A 289 -6.66 -15.64 -1.85
C ASP A 289 -7.54 -16.08 -0.66
N GLU A 290 -7.68 -15.22 0.35
CA GLU A 290 -8.55 -15.49 1.50
C GLU A 290 -10.02 -15.66 1.08
N TYR A 291 -10.54 -14.76 0.25
CA TYR A 291 -11.93 -14.87 -0.23
C TYR A 291 -12.14 -16.12 -1.06
N LEU A 292 -11.26 -16.42 -2.02
CA LEU A 292 -11.35 -17.62 -2.85
C LEU A 292 -11.22 -18.89 -2.00
N GLY A 293 -10.30 -18.91 -1.03
CA GLY A 293 -10.14 -20.03 -0.11
C GLY A 293 -11.39 -20.30 0.73
N ILE A 294 -12.08 -19.27 1.22
CA ILE A 294 -13.33 -19.44 1.98
C ILE A 294 -14.46 -19.97 1.09
N LEU A 295 -14.54 -19.52 -0.16
CA LEU A 295 -15.65 -19.80 -1.05
C LEU A 295 -15.52 -21.11 -1.83
N GLU A 296 -14.29 -21.55 -2.13
CA GLU A 296 -14.02 -22.81 -2.86
C GLU A 296 -14.09 -24.06 -1.96
N ILE A 297 -14.17 -23.89 -0.65
CA ILE A 297 -14.39 -25.00 0.30
C ILE A 297 -15.86 -25.44 0.34
N LYS A 298 -16.77 -24.69 -0.31
CA LYS A 298 -18.20 -25.06 -0.45
C LYS A 298 -18.41 -26.13 -1.51
#